data_AF-A0AAU3AUZ5-F1
#
_entry.id   AF-A0AAU3AUZ5-F1
#
_cell.length_a   1.000
_cell.length_b   1.000
_cell.length_c   1.000
_cell.angle_alpha   90.00
_cell.angle_beta   90.00
_cell.angle_gamma   90.00
#
_symmetry.space_group_name_H-M   'P 1'
#
loop_
_entity.id
_entity.type
_entity.pdbx_description
1 polymer ?
#
loop_
_entity_poly.entity_id
_entity_poly.type
_entity_poly.pdbx_seq_one_letter_code
_entity_poly.pdbx_strand_id
1 'polypeptide(L)'
;MAPPQDILSRPTPIGIEQAEAALVEHYPRLTRLAYLVLPPSLGRNRRVLTAHALVQRSLPRKHGGAEAAIPAPRRGDPGYGFVRRQVVRQALEAGLPLRRRAWPKRAQLPPVLPQVWGLRVFPRSGGADELALDQRLSALSGPARAAFVLRGLDRLSDAEVRRELDALGVEDPDGAVAEAGDPGDGAALLEAAEFDPCSLQARPTDLMRRRQHLRAALVAAAALAVCGTLLGLPGDGWGPDGAAAPPYARNPAAEAALDPARVVRVEGAVWRTSARTDFSVWPARGSLTGDSALLRRALAVWARPGRSVHVSATPGTPSGPPMGAPQLLYAGQVDRVSVVLFYDGLRVARYAEPVDSTSGAALDFARVDGADAASAGALVVGRTDGNVRYLTAPWVREAAVRDLLDPSVAPRPLPRDRDGVTAPLVSPAQARDCTSWDVLQLREDREGSAGRLLTDLGELAPARLTWGPPDAPRDVTGTAAREAWARTACLLPTVRSRGVRAVNAWQFARQQLPEANGTAAWLCTRADTWSGTDSRVLAQFQAPGAGKATAGAVAARAENSAVCGTHEPHVLAGVLWKSRGGHWYVLAAGSEDLARVAVSGGVDASERGHLLAVRTQEGARAQLDGRLADGTRVAALR
;
A
#
# COMPACT_ATOMS: atom_id res chain seq x y z
N MET A 1 -93.25 15.75 23.99
CA MET A 1 -93.73 15.01 22.80
C MET A 1 -92.60 15.04 21.78
N ALA A 2 -91.87 13.93 21.68
CA ALA A 2 -90.62 13.84 20.92
C ALA A 2 -90.90 13.81 19.41
N PRO A 3 -90.05 14.45 18.57
CA PRO A 3 -90.09 14.26 17.13
C PRO A 3 -89.47 12.89 16.75
N PRO A 4 -89.87 12.29 15.62
CA PRO A 4 -89.34 11.01 15.16
C PRO A 4 -87.91 11.14 14.66
N GLN A 5 -87.11 10.13 14.99
CA GLN A 5 -85.71 10.02 14.60
C GLN A 5 -85.56 9.72 13.12
N ASP A 6 -84.71 10.50 12.46
CA ASP A 6 -84.24 10.28 11.10
C ASP A 6 -83.45 8.96 11.05
N ILE A 7 -83.91 8.02 10.23
CA ILE A 7 -83.30 6.70 10.06
C ILE A 7 -81.97 6.89 9.34
N LEU A 8 -80.88 6.82 10.11
CA LEU A 8 -79.51 6.76 9.61
C LEU A 8 -79.37 5.57 8.65
N SER A 9 -79.41 5.85 7.35
CA SER A 9 -79.09 4.91 6.28
C SER A 9 -77.66 4.39 6.48
N ARG A 10 -77.54 3.15 6.93
CA ARG A 10 -76.24 2.46 7.04
C ARG A 10 -75.60 2.37 5.64
N PRO A 11 -74.31 2.67 5.48
CA PRO A 11 -73.64 2.50 4.20
C PRO A 11 -73.63 1.02 3.81
N THR A 12 -74.10 0.72 2.60
CA THR A 12 -74.04 -0.61 1.98
C THR A 12 -72.57 -1.03 1.81
N PRO A 13 -72.22 -2.30 2.08
CA PRO A 13 -70.88 -2.80 1.87
C PRO A 13 -70.57 -2.83 0.37
N ILE A 14 -69.45 -2.22 -0.03
CA ILE A 14 -68.99 -2.19 -1.43
C ILE A 14 -68.47 -3.58 -1.79
N GLY A 15 -68.96 -4.13 -2.91
CA GLY A 15 -68.54 -5.43 -3.42
C GLY A 15 -67.08 -5.45 -3.85
N ILE A 16 -66.42 -6.60 -3.68
CA ILE A 16 -64.99 -6.80 -4.03
C ILE A 16 -64.75 -6.45 -5.51
N GLU A 17 -65.64 -6.87 -6.41
CA GLU A 17 -65.52 -6.62 -7.86
C GLU A 17 -65.57 -5.13 -8.21
N GLN A 18 -66.40 -4.34 -7.52
CA GLN A 18 -66.49 -2.90 -7.73
C GLN A 18 -65.23 -2.17 -7.24
N ALA A 19 -64.65 -2.62 -6.12
CA ALA A 19 -63.38 -2.09 -5.61
C ALA A 19 -62.19 -2.50 -6.50
N GLU A 20 -62.21 -3.70 -7.06
CA GLU A 20 -61.19 -4.18 -8.02
C GLU A 20 -61.24 -3.42 -9.33
N ALA A 21 -62.43 -3.22 -9.91
CA ALA A 21 -62.63 -2.43 -11.12
C ALA A 21 -62.12 -0.99 -10.94
N ALA A 22 -62.53 -0.33 -9.85
CA ALA A 22 -62.10 1.03 -9.54
C ALA A 22 -60.59 1.14 -9.27
N LEU A 23 -59.97 0.12 -8.66
CA LEU A 23 -58.52 0.08 -8.44
C LEU A 23 -57.76 -0.03 -9.76
N VAL A 24 -58.20 -0.88 -10.69
CA VAL A 24 -57.57 -1.05 -12.00
C VAL A 24 -57.74 0.20 -12.85
N GLU A 25 -58.96 0.74 -12.90
CA GLU A 25 -59.29 1.95 -13.68
C GLU A 25 -58.52 3.18 -13.20
N HIS A 26 -58.38 3.35 -11.89
CA HIS A 26 -57.74 4.53 -11.29
C HIS A 26 -56.35 4.26 -10.69
N TYR A 27 -55.69 3.16 -11.09
CA TYR A 27 -54.41 2.74 -10.50
C TYR A 27 -53.33 3.84 -10.51
N PRO A 28 -53.07 4.56 -11.62
CA PRO A 28 -52.07 5.62 -11.63
C PRO A 28 -52.42 6.77 -10.68
N ARG A 29 -53.70 7.17 -10.63
CA ARG A 29 -54.20 8.24 -9.78
C ARG A 29 -54.09 7.89 -8.29
N LEU A 30 -54.49 6.67 -7.91
CA LEU A 30 -54.38 6.16 -6.55
C LEU A 30 -52.91 6.05 -6.09
N THR A 31 -52.03 5.63 -7.00
CA THR A 31 -50.59 5.52 -6.69
C THR A 31 -49.95 6.90 -6.51
N ARG A 32 -50.30 7.86 -7.37
CA ARG A 32 -49.88 9.27 -7.27
C ARG A 32 -50.34 9.89 -5.95
N LEU A 33 -51.61 9.68 -5.60
CA LEU A 33 -52.18 10.10 -4.32
C LEU A 33 -51.40 9.50 -3.14
N ALA A 34 -51.11 8.20 -3.16
CA ALA A 34 -50.31 7.55 -2.12
C ALA A 34 -48.89 8.15 -2.03
N TYR A 35 -48.22 8.37 -3.16
CA TYR A 35 -46.87 8.91 -3.24
C TYR A 35 -46.75 10.31 -2.62
N LEU A 36 -47.74 11.18 -2.89
CA LEU A 36 -47.80 12.55 -2.39
C LEU A 36 -48.12 12.65 -0.89
N VAL A 37 -48.93 11.72 -0.36
CA VAL A 37 -49.28 11.68 1.08
C VAL A 37 -48.13 11.09 1.92
N LEU A 38 -47.42 10.11 1.36
CA LEU A 38 -46.30 9.44 2.04
C LEU A 38 -45.21 10.44 2.46
N PRO A 39 -44.64 10.28 3.67
CA PRO A 39 -43.70 11.24 4.21
C PRO A 39 -42.40 11.29 3.39
N PRO A 40 -41.81 12.48 3.20
CA PRO A 40 -40.57 12.65 2.43
C PRO A 40 -39.38 11.91 3.05
N SER A 41 -39.43 11.65 4.36
CA SER A 41 -38.39 10.91 5.12
C SER A 41 -38.18 9.48 4.63
N LEU A 42 -39.13 8.88 3.91
CA LEU A 42 -38.94 7.56 3.29
C LEU A 42 -37.91 7.61 2.14
N GLY A 43 -37.67 8.78 1.56
CA GLY A 43 -36.83 8.96 0.36
C GLY A 43 -37.55 8.55 -0.93
N ARG A 44 -37.25 9.24 -2.03
CA ARG A 44 -37.99 9.14 -3.30
C ARG A 44 -38.17 7.69 -3.81
N ASN A 45 -37.11 6.88 -3.84
CA ASN A 45 -37.20 5.47 -4.29
C ASN A 45 -38.11 4.60 -3.41
N ARG A 46 -38.03 4.73 -2.09
CA ARG A 46 -38.87 3.93 -1.19
C ARG A 46 -40.31 4.42 -1.19
N ARG A 47 -40.53 5.74 -1.34
CA ARG A 47 -41.87 6.32 -1.52
C ARG A 47 -42.58 5.71 -2.72
N VAL A 48 -41.91 5.58 -3.87
CA VAL A 48 -42.47 4.94 -5.09
C VAL A 48 -42.91 3.49 -4.81
N LEU A 49 -42.02 2.65 -4.29
CA LEU A 49 -42.34 1.23 -4.05
C LEU A 49 -43.43 1.06 -2.99
N THR A 50 -43.42 1.91 -1.95
CA THR A 50 -44.44 1.90 -0.91
C THR A 50 -45.79 2.32 -1.48
N ALA A 51 -45.85 3.38 -2.29
CA ALA A 51 -47.08 3.83 -2.93
C ALA A 51 -47.76 2.72 -3.73
N HIS A 52 -47.03 2.02 -4.59
CA HIS A 52 -47.57 0.87 -5.33
C HIS A 52 -48.06 -0.26 -4.41
N ALA A 53 -47.27 -0.58 -3.38
CA ALA A 53 -47.65 -1.63 -2.45
C ALA A 53 -48.91 -1.28 -1.65
N LEU A 54 -49.10 -0.02 -1.26
CA LEU A 54 -50.30 0.42 -0.54
C LEU A 54 -51.54 0.30 -1.42
N VAL A 55 -51.46 0.74 -2.68
CA VAL A 55 -52.57 0.61 -3.64
C VAL A 55 -52.93 -0.86 -3.84
N GLN A 56 -51.95 -1.73 -4.13
CA GLN A 56 -52.17 -3.18 -4.32
C GLN A 56 -52.77 -3.87 -3.08
N ARG A 57 -52.61 -3.29 -1.88
CA ARG A 57 -53.13 -3.83 -0.61
C ARG A 57 -54.43 -3.16 -0.17
N SER A 58 -55.00 -2.26 -0.96
CA SER A 58 -56.19 -1.49 -0.61
C SER A 58 -57.50 -2.19 -0.96
N LEU A 59 -57.44 -3.40 -1.54
CA LEU A 59 -58.61 -4.25 -1.76
C LEU A 59 -59.18 -4.78 -0.43
N PRO A 60 -60.52 -4.92 -0.35
CA PRO A 60 -61.18 -5.50 0.82
C PRO A 60 -60.79 -6.98 1.02
N ARG A 61 -60.58 -7.41 2.27
CA ARG A 61 -60.32 -8.82 2.61
C ARG A 61 -61.64 -9.58 2.77
N LYS A 62 -61.74 -10.78 2.16
CA LYS A 62 -62.92 -11.66 2.20
C LYS A 62 -63.55 -11.77 3.61
N HIS A 63 -64.80 -11.35 3.71
CA HIS A 63 -65.83 -12.00 4.53
C HIS A 63 -67.12 -12.10 3.72
N GLY A 64 -67.90 -13.14 4.04
CA GLY A 64 -68.97 -13.74 3.25
C GLY A 64 -70.08 -12.80 2.77
N GLY A 65 -70.83 -13.33 1.80
CA GLY A 65 -71.73 -12.60 0.92
C GLY A 65 -72.74 -11.68 1.60
N ALA A 66 -73.00 -10.58 0.90
CA ALA A 66 -74.29 -9.93 0.92
C ALA A 66 -74.56 -9.40 -0.49
N GLU A 67 -75.78 -9.69 -0.93
CA GLU A 67 -76.41 -9.41 -2.20
C GLU A 67 -76.42 -7.90 -2.53
N ALA A 68 -76.36 -7.59 -3.82
CA ALA A 68 -76.32 -6.24 -4.35
C ALA A 68 -77.57 -5.43 -3.99
N ALA A 69 -77.39 -4.29 -3.34
CA ALA A 69 -78.39 -3.23 -3.26
C ALA A 69 -77.83 -1.97 -3.91
N ILE A 70 -78.52 -1.50 -4.96
CA ILE A 70 -78.17 -0.34 -5.80
C ILE A 70 -78.08 0.93 -4.94
N PRO A 71 -76.93 1.63 -4.86
CA PRO A 71 -76.85 2.92 -4.18
C PRO A 71 -77.39 4.05 -5.06
N ALA A 72 -78.17 4.96 -4.46
CA ALA A 72 -78.62 6.22 -5.04
C ALA A 72 -77.46 7.08 -5.58
N PRO A 73 -77.69 7.95 -6.59
CA PRO A 73 -76.63 8.72 -7.25
C PRO A 73 -76.05 9.76 -6.29
N ARG A 74 -74.96 9.38 -5.61
CA ARG A 74 -74.03 10.31 -5.00
C ARG A 74 -72.98 10.64 -6.07
N ARG A 75 -72.62 11.92 -6.20
CA ARG A 75 -71.54 12.34 -7.11
C ARG A 75 -70.25 11.61 -6.74
N GLY A 76 -69.79 10.71 -7.60
CA GLY A 76 -68.52 9.98 -7.49
C GLY A 76 -68.67 8.46 -7.42
N ASP A 77 -67.73 7.74 -8.04
CA ASP A 77 -67.67 6.27 -8.01
C ASP A 77 -67.48 5.77 -6.55
N PRO A 78 -68.45 5.04 -5.98
CA PRO A 78 -68.34 4.48 -4.64
C PRO A 78 -67.13 3.55 -4.47
N GLY A 79 -66.75 2.80 -5.52
CA GLY A 79 -65.58 1.93 -5.52
C GLY A 79 -64.29 2.72 -5.34
N TYR A 80 -64.10 3.77 -6.15
CA TYR A 80 -62.98 4.69 -6.03
C TYR A 80 -62.91 5.36 -4.67
N GLY A 81 -64.04 5.86 -4.14
CA GLY A 81 -64.09 6.52 -2.83
C GLY A 81 -63.63 5.61 -1.68
N PHE A 82 -63.98 4.33 -1.73
CA PHE A 82 -63.52 3.32 -0.77
C PHE A 82 -62.03 3.04 -0.88
N VAL A 83 -61.54 2.77 -2.09
CA VAL A 83 -60.11 2.45 -2.32
C VAL A 83 -59.25 3.65 -1.97
N ARG A 84 -59.65 4.88 -2.35
CA ARG A 84 -58.99 6.14 -1.96
C ARG A 84 -58.84 6.24 -0.45
N ARG A 85 -59.93 6.08 0.31
CA ARG A 85 -59.89 6.16 1.78
C ARG A 85 -58.90 5.15 2.35
N GLN A 86 -58.90 3.92 1.84
CA GLN A 86 -57.99 2.90 2.31
C GLN A 86 -56.52 3.20 1.98
N VAL A 87 -56.25 3.75 0.80
CA VAL A 87 -54.91 4.22 0.39
C VAL A 87 -54.43 5.35 1.29
N VAL A 88 -55.24 6.38 1.54
CA VAL A 88 -54.88 7.50 2.44
C VAL A 88 -54.63 6.99 3.85
N ARG A 89 -55.49 6.09 4.37
CA ARG A 89 -55.31 5.47 5.68
C ARG A 89 -53.95 4.81 5.80
N GLN A 90 -53.60 3.95 4.85
CA GLN A 90 -52.34 3.23 4.87
C GLN A 90 -51.14 4.17 4.68
N ALA A 91 -51.28 5.23 3.88
CA ALA A 91 -50.22 6.23 3.68
C ALA A 91 -49.96 7.06 4.95
N LEU A 92 -51.01 7.46 5.67
CA LEU A 92 -50.90 8.12 6.98
C LEU A 92 -50.29 7.17 8.03
N GLU A 93 -50.75 5.92 8.08
CA GLU A 93 -50.20 4.91 8.99
C GLU A 93 -48.71 4.65 8.75
N ALA A 94 -48.27 4.63 7.49
CA ALA A 94 -46.88 4.44 7.11
C ALA A 94 -45.95 5.59 7.60
N GLY A 95 -46.52 6.77 7.88
CA GLY A 95 -45.79 7.91 8.42
C GLY A 95 -45.80 8.06 9.94
N LEU A 96 -46.52 7.21 10.66
CA LEU A 96 -46.55 7.26 12.12
C LEU A 96 -45.22 6.75 12.73
N PRO A 97 -44.74 7.34 13.83
CA PRO A 97 -43.54 6.89 14.50
C PRO A 97 -43.73 5.48 15.08
N LEU A 98 -42.71 4.63 14.91
CA LEU A 98 -42.69 3.29 15.50
C LEU A 98 -42.54 3.42 17.03
N ARG A 99 -43.63 3.23 17.77
CA ARG A 99 -43.61 3.20 19.23
C ARG A 99 -43.13 1.83 19.72
N ARG A 100 -42.14 1.80 20.64
CA ARG A 100 -41.51 0.57 21.17
C ARG A 100 -42.50 -0.46 21.77
N ARG A 101 -43.73 -0.07 22.12
CA ARG A 101 -44.75 -0.91 22.76
C ARG A 101 -45.91 -1.33 21.85
N ALA A 102 -45.97 -0.86 20.60
CA ALA A 102 -47.03 -1.21 19.66
C ALA A 102 -46.49 -2.04 18.50
N TRP A 103 -47.20 -3.09 18.12
CA TRP A 103 -46.85 -3.88 16.94
C TRP A 103 -46.98 -3.00 15.69
N PRO A 104 -45.96 -3.00 14.80
CA PRO A 104 -45.99 -2.17 13.60
C PRO A 104 -47.13 -2.59 12.68
N LYS A 105 -47.86 -1.61 12.16
CA LYS A 105 -48.91 -1.88 11.17
C LYS A 105 -48.27 -2.35 9.87
N ARG A 106 -49.00 -3.15 9.08
CA ARG A 106 -48.49 -3.67 7.80
C ARG A 106 -48.04 -2.58 6.81
N ALA A 107 -48.62 -1.39 6.89
CA ALA A 107 -48.24 -0.23 6.08
C ALA A 107 -46.90 0.41 6.50
N GLN A 108 -46.45 0.19 7.74
CA GLN A 108 -45.17 0.69 8.27
C GLN A 108 -44.00 -0.24 7.94
N LEU A 109 -44.28 -1.48 7.56
CA LEU A 109 -43.28 -2.48 7.19
C LEU A 109 -42.87 -2.32 5.71
N PRO A 110 -41.60 -2.57 5.36
CA PRO A 110 -41.15 -2.56 3.97
C PRO A 110 -42.01 -3.50 3.12
N PRO A 111 -42.46 -3.09 1.93
CA PRO A 111 -43.28 -3.95 1.10
C PRO A 111 -42.47 -5.12 0.55
N VAL A 112 -43.03 -6.34 0.63
CA VAL A 112 -42.44 -7.54 0.02
C VAL A 112 -42.51 -7.48 -1.50
N LEU A 113 -43.49 -6.78 -2.06
CA LEU A 113 -43.62 -6.48 -3.49
C LEU A 113 -44.29 -5.10 -3.65
N PRO A 114 -43.97 -4.34 -4.71
CA PRO A 114 -42.96 -4.64 -5.74
C PRO A 114 -41.51 -4.46 -5.24
N GLN A 115 -40.59 -5.31 -5.70
CA GLN A 115 -39.14 -5.19 -5.42
C GLN A 115 -38.39 -4.82 -6.69
N VAL A 116 -37.40 -3.94 -6.56
CA VAL A 116 -36.43 -3.62 -7.62
C VAL A 116 -35.06 -4.01 -7.13
N TRP A 117 -34.42 -4.96 -7.81
CA TRP A 117 -33.09 -5.45 -7.45
C TRP A 117 -32.03 -4.82 -8.34
N GLY A 118 -30.93 -4.33 -7.74
CA GLY A 118 -29.79 -3.77 -8.48
C GLY A 118 -29.98 -2.35 -9.04
N LEU A 119 -31.20 -1.82 -9.09
CA LEU A 119 -31.54 -0.49 -9.60
C LEU A 119 -32.29 0.36 -8.56
N ARG A 120 -32.22 1.68 -8.70
CA ARG A 120 -33.08 2.64 -8.01
C ARG A 120 -34.04 3.25 -9.02
N VAL A 121 -35.32 3.35 -8.65
CA VAL A 121 -36.35 3.97 -9.46
C VAL A 121 -36.80 5.27 -8.83
N PHE A 122 -37.01 6.28 -9.66
CA PHE A 122 -37.49 7.59 -9.26
C PHE A 122 -38.46 8.12 -10.32
N PRO A 123 -39.46 8.94 -9.98
CA PRO A 123 -40.21 9.70 -10.97
C PRO A 123 -39.28 10.62 -11.77
N ARG A 124 -39.77 11.20 -12.87
CA ARG A 124 -39.00 12.20 -13.64
C ARG A 124 -38.62 13.39 -12.75
N SER A 125 -37.50 14.02 -13.04
CA SER A 125 -37.14 15.28 -12.36
C SER A 125 -37.98 16.42 -12.94
N GLY A 126 -38.62 17.23 -12.09
CA GLY A 126 -39.35 18.43 -12.49
C GLY A 126 -38.49 19.68 -12.36
N GLY A 127 -39.11 20.82 -12.64
CA GLY A 127 -38.50 22.15 -12.62
C GLY A 127 -38.54 22.79 -11.23
N ALA A 128 -38.35 24.11 -11.20
CA ALA A 128 -38.30 24.87 -9.95
C ALA A 128 -39.65 24.88 -9.20
N ASP A 129 -40.77 24.89 -9.93
CA ASP A 129 -42.11 24.95 -9.37
C ASP A 129 -42.52 23.62 -8.71
N GLU A 130 -42.20 22.49 -9.33
CA GLU A 130 -42.40 21.16 -8.71
C GLU A 130 -41.51 20.95 -7.49
N LEU A 131 -40.28 21.46 -7.50
CA LEU A 131 -39.39 21.42 -6.34
C LEU A 131 -39.95 22.28 -5.19
N ALA A 132 -40.47 23.46 -5.47
CA ALA A 132 -41.12 24.32 -4.48
C ALA A 132 -42.36 23.64 -3.87
N LEU A 133 -43.13 22.90 -4.69
CA LEU A 133 -44.26 22.11 -4.21
C LEU A 133 -43.83 20.92 -3.32
N ASP A 134 -42.80 20.15 -3.70
CA ASP A 134 -42.26 19.03 -2.87
C ASP A 134 -41.74 19.57 -1.52
N GLN A 135 -41.14 20.77 -1.50
CA GLN A 135 -40.72 21.45 -0.26
C GLN A 135 -41.91 21.87 0.61
N ARG A 136 -42.93 22.49 0.02
CA ARG A 136 -44.17 22.88 0.73
C ARG A 136 -44.85 21.65 1.34
N LEU A 137 -45.04 20.59 0.56
CA LEU A 137 -45.62 19.32 1.04
C LEU A 137 -44.77 18.70 2.16
N SER A 138 -43.44 18.78 2.07
CA SER A 138 -42.55 18.23 3.09
C SER A 138 -42.65 18.93 4.44
N ALA A 139 -43.05 20.21 4.46
CA ALA A 139 -43.23 20.99 5.69
C ALA A 139 -44.57 20.70 6.40
N LEU A 140 -45.57 20.19 5.69
CA LEU A 140 -46.89 19.88 6.24
C LEU A 140 -46.88 18.61 7.11
N SER A 141 -47.77 18.55 8.09
CA SER A 141 -48.11 17.33 8.82
C SER A 141 -48.68 16.25 7.89
N GLY A 142 -48.69 14.99 8.32
CA GLY A 142 -49.27 13.89 7.54
C GLY A 142 -50.73 14.13 7.15
N PRO A 143 -51.61 14.44 8.13
CA PRO A 143 -52.99 14.82 7.86
C PRO A 143 -53.13 16.05 6.97
N ALA A 144 -52.30 17.08 7.16
CA ALA A 144 -52.33 18.27 6.31
C ALA A 144 -51.91 17.96 4.86
N ARG A 145 -50.84 17.18 4.63
CA ARG A 145 -50.51 16.69 3.27
C ARG A 145 -51.67 15.95 2.64
N ALA A 146 -52.36 15.06 3.38
CA ALA A 146 -53.55 14.38 2.87
C ALA A 146 -54.67 15.36 2.51
N ALA A 147 -54.92 16.38 3.35
CA ALA A 147 -55.89 17.44 3.07
C ALA A 147 -55.53 18.25 1.82
N PHE A 148 -54.25 18.58 1.64
CA PHE A 148 -53.75 19.32 0.48
C PHE A 148 -53.94 18.52 -0.82
N VAL A 149 -53.56 17.24 -0.80
CA VAL A 149 -53.65 16.35 -1.97
C VAL A 149 -55.10 16.02 -2.31
N LEU A 150 -55.97 15.78 -1.33
CA LEU A 150 -57.39 15.51 -1.59
C LEU A 150 -58.13 16.73 -2.18
N ARG A 151 -57.73 17.95 -1.81
CA ARG A 151 -58.27 19.19 -2.40
C ARG A 151 -57.71 19.46 -3.80
N GLY A 152 -56.41 19.31 -3.99
CA GLY A 152 -55.78 19.62 -5.28
C GLY A 152 -55.98 18.53 -6.34
N LEU A 153 -55.72 17.26 -5.98
CA LEU A 153 -55.75 16.13 -6.91
C LEU A 153 -57.17 15.57 -7.10
N ASP A 154 -57.95 15.41 -6.02
CA ASP A 154 -59.31 14.85 -6.08
C ASP A 154 -60.44 15.89 -6.02
N ARG A 155 -60.09 17.19 -5.90
CA ARG A 155 -61.01 18.32 -5.95
C ARG A 155 -62.17 18.23 -4.95
N LEU A 156 -61.92 17.60 -3.80
CA LEU A 156 -62.89 17.52 -2.71
C LEU A 156 -63.04 18.89 -2.04
N SER A 157 -64.27 19.24 -1.69
CA SER A 157 -64.55 20.43 -0.87
C SER A 157 -63.99 20.27 0.55
N ASP A 158 -63.74 21.38 1.26
CA ASP A 158 -63.25 21.33 2.65
C ASP A 158 -64.16 20.49 3.56
N ALA A 159 -65.49 20.53 3.34
CA ALA A 159 -66.45 19.72 4.09
C ALA A 159 -66.33 18.21 3.78
N GLU A 160 -65.96 17.85 2.56
CA GLU A 160 -65.68 16.45 2.19
C GLU A 160 -64.34 15.97 2.75
N VAL A 161 -63.31 16.83 2.73
CA VAL A 161 -61.99 16.50 3.26
C VAL A 161 -62.04 16.31 4.77
N ARG A 162 -62.73 17.17 5.52
CA ARG A 162 -62.94 16.99 6.97
C ARG A 162 -63.59 15.66 7.28
N ARG A 163 -64.65 15.31 6.53
CA ARG A 163 -65.35 14.01 6.67
C ARG A 163 -64.45 12.83 6.33
N GLU A 164 -63.60 12.94 5.32
CA GLU A 164 -62.63 11.90 4.98
C GLU A 164 -61.56 11.73 6.06
N LEU A 165 -60.97 12.83 6.56
CA LEU A 165 -59.97 12.77 7.63
C LEU A 165 -60.55 12.25 8.96
N ASP A 166 -61.77 12.65 9.30
CA ASP A 166 -62.51 12.11 10.45
C ASP A 166 -62.75 10.60 10.33
N ALA A 167 -63.19 10.14 9.15
CA ALA A 167 -63.35 8.71 8.85
C ALA A 167 -62.03 7.91 8.84
N LEU A 168 -60.89 8.60 8.83
CA LEU A 168 -59.55 8.02 8.97
C LEU A 168 -59.04 8.01 10.42
N GLY A 169 -59.77 8.65 11.35
CA GLY A 169 -59.41 8.76 12.76
C GLY A 169 -58.35 9.81 13.06
N VAL A 170 -58.29 10.89 12.25
CA VAL A 170 -57.42 12.04 12.52
C VAL A 170 -57.99 12.84 13.69
N GLU A 171 -57.16 13.13 14.70
CA GLU A 171 -57.60 13.78 15.96
C GLU A 171 -58.09 15.23 15.76
N ASP A 172 -57.51 15.97 14.81
CA ASP A 172 -57.91 17.35 14.48
C ASP A 172 -58.02 17.55 12.94
N PRO A 173 -59.17 17.19 12.33
CA PRO A 173 -59.41 17.39 10.90
C PRO A 173 -59.43 18.86 10.48
N ASP A 174 -59.93 19.75 11.34
CA ASP A 174 -60.05 21.18 11.06
C ASP A 174 -58.68 21.86 11.01
N GLY A 175 -57.82 21.56 11.98
CA GLY A 175 -56.43 22.01 12.00
C GLY A 175 -55.63 21.49 10.80
N ALA A 176 -55.84 20.23 10.39
CA ALA A 176 -55.19 19.67 9.20
C ALA A 176 -55.59 20.38 7.90
N VAL A 177 -56.88 20.77 7.76
CA VAL A 177 -57.38 21.53 6.61
C VAL A 177 -56.84 22.97 6.63
N ALA A 178 -56.78 23.61 7.81
CA ALA A 178 -56.21 24.94 7.96
C ALA A 178 -54.70 24.97 7.63
N GLU A 179 -53.94 24.01 8.18
CA GLU A 179 -52.48 23.90 7.98
C GLU A 179 -52.10 23.70 6.51
N ALA A 180 -52.86 22.89 5.77
CA ALA A 180 -52.57 22.68 4.36
C ALA A 180 -52.76 23.94 3.50
N GLY A 181 -53.63 24.86 3.92
CA GLY A 181 -53.98 26.05 3.15
C GLY A 181 -54.61 25.71 1.78
N ASP A 182 -54.75 26.72 0.93
CA ASP A 182 -55.28 26.55 -0.43
C ASP A 182 -54.22 25.93 -1.36
N PRO A 183 -54.55 24.85 -2.11
CA PRO A 183 -53.71 24.34 -3.17
C PRO A 183 -53.36 25.36 -4.28
N GLY A 184 -54.26 26.29 -4.62
CA GLY A 184 -54.04 27.32 -5.65
C GLY A 184 -53.43 26.78 -6.96
N ASP A 185 -52.45 27.48 -7.52
CA ASP A 185 -51.68 27.05 -8.72
C ASP A 185 -50.94 25.71 -8.53
N GLY A 186 -50.70 25.31 -7.27
CA GLY A 186 -50.11 24.03 -6.91
C GLY A 186 -51.00 22.82 -7.22
N ALA A 187 -52.31 23.00 -7.40
CA ALA A 187 -53.22 21.92 -7.76
C ALA A 187 -52.89 21.30 -9.14
N ALA A 188 -52.51 22.13 -10.12
CA ALA A 188 -52.11 21.65 -11.44
C ALA A 188 -50.76 20.91 -11.41
N LEU A 189 -49.83 21.36 -10.57
CA LEU A 189 -48.52 20.73 -10.38
C LEU A 189 -48.61 19.35 -9.73
N LEU A 190 -49.65 19.04 -8.95
CA LEU A 190 -49.86 17.69 -8.40
C LEU A 190 -50.04 16.63 -9.50
N GLU A 191 -50.42 17.03 -10.72
CA GLU A 191 -50.54 16.13 -11.86
C GLU A 191 -49.25 15.99 -12.70
N ALA A 192 -48.19 16.73 -12.35
CA ALA A 192 -46.93 16.74 -13.08
C ALA A 192 -46.20 15.38 -13.02
N ALA A 193 -45.37 15.13 -14.04
CA ALA A 193 -44.63 13.87 -14.18
C ALA A 193 -43.60 13.61 -13.04
N GLU A 194 -43.19 14.64 -12.28
CA GLU A 194 -42.34 14.48 -11.09
C GLU A 194 -43.05 13.79 -9.93
N PHE A 195 -44.38 13.89 -9.88
CA PHE A 195 -45.18 13.24 -8.85
C PHE A 195 -45.83 11.95 -9.38
N ASP A 196 -45.45 11.49 -10.57
CA ASP A 196 -45.99 10.28 -11.18
C ASP A 196 -45.14 9.03 -10.88
N PRO A 197 -45.55 8.18 -9.91
CA PRO A 197 -44.85 6.93 -9.62
C PRO A 197 -45.01 5.87 -10.71
N CYS A 198 -45.89 6.05 -11.70
CA CYS A 198 -46.03 5.15 -12.85
C CYS A 198 -45.09 5.53 -14.02
N SER A 199 -44.47 6.71 -14.02
CA SER A 199 -43.54 7.19 -15.05
C SER A 199 -42.12 7.32 -14.49
N LEU A 200 -41.39 6.20 -14.48
CA LEU A 200 -40.14 6.05 -13.71
C LEU A 200 -38.87 6.10 -14.57
N GLN A 201 -37.81 6.67 -14.01
CA GLN A 201 -36.43 6.53 -14.48
C GLN A 201 -35.67 5.54 -13.59
N ALA A 202 -34.94 4.61 -14.21
CA ALA A 202 -34.06 3.68 -13.53
C ALA A 202 -32.61 4.19 -13.53
N ARG A 203 -31.96 4.16 -12.36
CA ARG A 203 -30.54 4.49 -12.18
C ARG A 203 -29.82 3.33 -11.49
N PRO A 204 -28.52 3.10 -11.76
CA PRO A 204 -27.76 2.09 -11.04
C PRO A 204 -27.73 2.40 -9.53
N THR A 205 -27.78 1.36 -8.71
CA THR A 205 -27.46 1.48 -7.28
C THR A 205 -25.98 1.84 -7.11
N ASP A 206 -25.64 2.59 -6.06
CA ASP A 206 -24.24 2.93 -5.75
C ASP A 206 -23.42 1.65 -5.47
N LEU A 207 -22.70 1.18 -6.49
CA LEU A 207 -21.94 -0.06 -6.48
C LEU A 207 -20.76 -0.02 -5.49
N MET A 208 -20.22 1.18 -5.21
CA MET A 208 -19.14 1.37 -4.25
C MET A 208 -19.63 1.17 -2.81
N ARG A 209 -20.81 1.70 -2.50
CA ARG A 209 -21.44 1.53 -1.18
C ARG A 209 -21.83 0.08 -0.89
N ARG A 210 -22.24 -0.69 -1.90
CA ARG A 210 -22.54 -2.13 -1.76
C ARG A 210 -21.30 -2.94 -1.38
N ARG A 211 -20.14 -2.65 -1.98
CA ARG A 211 -18.86 -3.28 -1.61
C ARG A 211 -18.46 -2.96 -0.16
N GLN A 212 -18.77 -1.76 0.31
CA GLN A 212 -18.47 -1.34 1.68
C GLN A 212 -19.42 -1.96 2.71
N HIS A 213 -20.73 -2.02 2.43
CA HIS A 213 -21.71 -2.63 3.33
C HIS A 213 -21.60 -4.16 3.40
N LEU A 214 -21.19 -4.83 2.31
CA LEU A 214 -20.95 -6.28 2.33
C LEU A 214 -19.71 -6.62 3.16
N ARG A 215 -18.69 -5.76 3.13
CA ARG A 215 -17.54 -5.83 4.05
C ARG A 215 -17.96 -5.57 5.50
N ALA A 216 -18.83 -4.60 5.76
CA ALA A 216 -19.34 -4.32 7.10
C ALA A 216 -20.24 -5.44 7.66
N ALA A 217 -21.07 -6.08 6.83
CA ALA A 217 -21.89 -7.22 7.21
C ALA A 217 -21.03 -8.46 7.53
N LEU A 218 -19.96 -8.70 6.76
CA LEU A 218 -18.96 -9.72 7.08
C LEU A 218 -18.25 -9.44 8.41
N VAL A 219 -17.94 -8.17 8.70
CA VAL A 219 -17.36 -7.77 9.99
C VAL A 219 -18.35 -7.95 11.14
N ALA A 220 -19.64 -7.64 10.95
CA ALA A 220 -20.67 -7.80 11.98
C ALA A 220 -20.99 -9.29 12.26
N ALA A 221 -21.03 -10.13 11.23
CA ALA A 221 -21.18 -11.57 11.37
C ALA A 221 -19.95 -12.20 12.06
N ALA A 222 -18.74 -11.74 11.71
CA ALA A 222 -17.51 -12.12 12.39
C ALA A 222 -17.51 -11.65 13.86
N ALA A 223 -18.01 -10.45 14.16
CA ALA A 223 -18.11 -9.92 15.51
C ALA A 223 -19.13 -10.70 16.37
N LEU A 224 -20.28 -11.09 15.82
CA LEU A 224 -21.25 -11.92 16.54
C LEU A 224 -20.74 -13.36 16.75
N ALA A 225 -19.99 -13.92 15.79
CA ALA A 225 -19.31 -15.19 15.97
C ALA A 225 -18.21 -15.11 17.04
N VAL A 226 -17.48 -13.98 17.11
CA VAL A 226 -16.45 -13.70 18.12
C VAL A 226 -17.06 -13.46 19.51
N CYS A 227 -18.19 -12.76 19.61
CA CYS A 227 -18.89 -12.58 20.90
C CYS A 227 -19.53 -13.89 21.39
N GLY A 228 -19.99 -14.75 20.47
CA GLY A 228 -20.47 -16.10 20.80
C GLY A 228 -19.35 -17.03 21.29
N THR A 229 -18.12 -16.88 20.80
CA THR A 229 -16.96 -17.67 21.24
C THR A 229 -16.27 -17.10 22.49
N LEU A 230 -16.34 -15.79 22.75
CA LEU A 230 -15.76 -15.15 23.94
C LEU A 230 -16.50 -15.43 25.26
N LEU A 231 -17.76 -15.89 25.21
CA LEU A 231 -18.53 -16.27 26.41
C LEU A 231 -18.40 -17.76 26.77
N GLY A 232 -17.68 -18.55 25.97
CA GLY A 232 -17.70 -20.02 26.07
C GLY A 232 -16.40 -20.72 26.46
N LEU A 233 -15.22 -20.09 26.41
CA LEU A 233 -13.96 -20.79 26.71
C LEU A 233 -12.94 -19.91 27.44
N PRO A 234 -12.31 -20.44 28.51
CA PRO A 234 -11.23 -19.76 29.22
C PRO A 234 -10.01 -19.66 28.32
N GLY A 235 -9.27 -18.57 28.48
CA GLY A 235 -8.19 -18.18 27.58
C GLY A 235 -7.10 -19.23 27.46
N ASP A 236 -6.62 -19.41 26.21
CA ASP A 236 -5.21 -19.54 25.84
C ASP A 236 -5.12 -19.61 24.30
N GLY A 237 -4.17 -18.88 23.68
CA GLY A 237 -3.74 -19.22 22.32
C GLY A 237 -3.26 -18.08 21.42
N TRP A 238 -1.99 -17.67 21.59
CA TRP A 238 -1.09 -17.41 20.45
C TRP A 238 -0.24 -18.67 20.22
N GLY A 239 -0.91 -19.78 19.90
CA GLY A 239 -0.30 -21.08 19.65
C GLY A 239 -0.46 -21.55 18.19
N PRO A 240 0.23 -22.65 17.81
CA PRO A 240 0.23 -23.22 16.45
C PRO A 240 -1.17 -23.55 15.90
N ASP A 241 -2.14 -23.76 16.78
CA ASP A 241 -3.52 -24.18 16.46
C ASP A 241 -4.51 -23.02 16.27
N GLY A 242 -4.02 -21.78 16.10
CA GLY A 242 -4.88 -20.64 15.80
C GLY A 242 -5.66 -20.84 14.48
N ALA A 243 -6.97 -20.56 14.50
CA ALA A 243 -7.93 -20.83 13.41
C ALA A 243 -7.66 -20.14 12.04
N ALA A 244 -6.51 -19.45 11.89
CA ALA A 244 -6.05 -18.81 10.67
C ALA A 244 -4.67 -19.33 10.18
N ALA A 245 -4.17 -20.46 10.69
CA ALA A 245 -2.93 -21.06 10.23
C ALA A 245 -3.11 -21.68 8.82
N PRO A 246 -2.33 -21.25 7.80
CA PRO A 246 -2.39 -21.85 6.46
C PRO A 246 -1.96 -23.34 6.49
N PRO A 247 -2.32 -24.16 5.48
CA PRO A 247 -2.00 -25.59 5.46
C PRO A 247 -0.51 -25.95 5.61
N TYR A 248 0.42 -25.06 5.25
CA TYR A 248 1.85 -25.28 5.44
C TYR A 248 2.31 -25.15 6.91
N ALA A 249 1.50 -24.57 7.79
CA ALA A 249 1.81 -24.43 9.21
C ALA A 249 1.67 -25.74 10.00
N ARG A 250 1.14 -26.80 9.39
CA ARG A 250 1.11 -28.18 9.95
C ARG A 250 2.26 -29.06 9.44
N ASN A 251 3.20 -28.48 8.68
CA ASN A 251 4.40 -29.20 8.28
C ASN A 251 5.35 -29.25 9.49
N PRO A 252 5.79 -30.43 9.96
CA PRO A 252 6.71 -30.56 11.09
C PRO A 252 8.01 -29.74 10.92
N ALA A 253 8.48 -29.55 9.69
CA ALA A 253 9.64 -28.71 9.40
C ALA A 253 9.34 -27.22 9.59
N ALA A 254 8.13 -26.77 9.25
CA ALA A 254 7.68 -25.40 9.48
C ALA A 254 7.42 -25.14 10.96
N GLU A 255 6.85 -26.09 11.69
CA GLU A 255 6.66 -26.00 13.15
C GLU A 255 8.01 -25.96 13.89
N ALA A 256 8.94 -26.83 13.51
CA ALA A 256 10.31 -26.83 14.05
C ALA A 256 11.04 -25.50 13.77
N ALA A 257 10.76 -24.85 12.65
CA ALA A 257 11.35 -23.56 12.31
C ALA A 257 10.82 -22.40 13.16
N LEU A 258 9.68 -22.58 13.84
CA LEU A 258 9.06 -21.57 14.71
C LEU A 258 9.29 -21.84 16.20
N ASP A 259 9.91 -22.97 16.54
CA ASP A 259 10.22 -23.34 17.92
C ASP A 259 11.54 -22.66 18.38
N PRO A 260 11.49 -21.73 19.35
CA PRO A 260 12.70 -21.09 19.89
C PRO A 260 13.67 -22.08 20.54
N ALA A 261 13.21 -23.26 21.00
CA ALA A 261 14.06 -24.30 21.58
C ALA A 261 14.88 -25.06 20.52
N ARG A 262 14.46 -25.00 19.24
CA ARG A 262 15.14 -25.67 18.11
C ARG A 262 16.09 -24.77 17.35
N VAL A 263 16.14 -23.48 17.68
CA VAL A 263 17.08 -22.52 17.10
C VAL A 263 18.52 -23.03 17.26
N VAL A 264 19.24 -23.10 16.15
CA VAL A 264 20.61 -23.64 16.11
C VAL A 264 21.56 -22.65 16.77
N ARG A 265 22.41 -23.14 17.67
CA ARG A 265 23.46 -22.36 18.33
C ARG A 265 24.80 -22.99 18.05
N VAL A 266 25.65 -22.25 17.36
CA VAL A 266 27.03 -22.69 17.09
C VAL A 266 27.87 -22.41 18.32
N GLU A 267 28.69 -23.39 18.73
CA GLU A 267 29.60 -23.21 19.85
C GLU A 267 30.70 -22.17 19.55
N GLY A 268 31.14 -21.46 20.60
CA GLY A 268 32.02 -20.28 20.51
C GLY A 268 33.34 -20.48 19.77
N ALA A 269 33.87 -21.70 19.71
CA ALA A 269 35.18 -22.00 19.15
C ALA A 269 35.16 -22.70 17.78
N VAL A 270 33.99 -23.04 17.23
CA VAL A 270 33.86 -23.81 15.97
C VAL A 270 34.59 -23.15 14.80
N TRP A 271 34.53 -21.81 14.72
CA TRP A 271 35.19 -21.05 13.66
C TRP A 271 36.72 -21.22 13.64
N ARG A 272 37.36 -21.63 14.75
CA ARG A 272 38.83 -21.79 14.83
C ARG A 272 39.32 -23.02 14.08
N THR A 273 38.51 -24.07 14.00
CA THR A 273 38.86 -25.36 13.40
C THR A 273 38.08 -25.65 12.12
N SER A 274 37.04 -24.88 11.82
CA SER A 274 36.27 -25.02 10.60
C SER A 274 37.07 -24.69 9.36
N ALA A 275 36.90 -25.50 8.31
CA ALA A 275 37.42 -25.20 6.97
C ALA A 275 36.69 -24.02 6.30
N ARG A 276 35.44 -23.75 6.71
CA ARG A 276 34.66 -22.60 6.27
C ARG A 276 34.70 -21.48 7.29
N THR A 277 34.84 -20.25 6.81
CA THR A 277 34.83 -19.04 7.63
C THR A 277 33.78 -18.10 7.09
N ASP A 278 32.52 -18.31 7.50
CA ASP A 278 31.36 -17.52 7.07
C ASP A 278 30.30 -17.48 8.19
N PHE A 279 29.07 -17.04 7.89
CA PHE A 279 27.99 -16.94 8.88
C PHE A 279 27.61 -18.29 9.52
N SER A 280 27.84 -19.42 8.84
CA SER A 280 27.52 -20.76 9.38
C SER A 280 28.32 -21.15 10.61
N VAL A 281 29.44 -20.46 10.88
CA VAL A 281 30.31 -20.72 12.05
C VAL A 281 30.30 -19.59 13.08
N TRP A 282 29.39 -18.62 12.93
CA TRP A 282 29.21 -17.55 13.91
C TRP A 282 28.50 -18.07 15.17
N PRO A 283 29.09 -17.91 16.36
CA PRO A 283 28.42 -18.28 17.60
C PRO A 283 27.31 -17.30 17.96
N ALA A 284 26.31 -17.79 18.68
CA ALA A 284 25.25 -16.95 19.24
C ALA A 284 25.85 -16.02 20.31
N ARG A 285 25.68 -14.70 20.16
CA ARG A 285 26.21 -13.67 21.08
C ARG A 285 25.12 -12.70 21.56
N GLY A 286 25.36 -12.01 22.66
CA GLY A 286 24.42 -11.05 23.24
C GLY A 286 23.64 -11.57 24.46
N SER A 287 23.20 -10.62 25.29
CA SER A 287 22.57 -10.88 26.59
C SER A 287 21.18 -11.50 26.52
N LEU A 288 20.48 -11.37 25.38
CA LEU A 288 19.12 -11.87 25.18
C LEU A 288 19.07 -13.19 24.42
N THR A 289 20.22 -13.86 24.25
CA THR A 289 20.27 -15.16 23.58
C THR A 289 19.45 -16.22 24.32
N GLY A 290 19.25 -16.10 25.64
CA GLY A 290 18.40 -17.02 26.42
C GLY A 290 16.91 -16.62 26.49
N ASP A 291 16.52 -15.47 25.93
CA ASP A 291 15.13 -15.00 26.02
C ASP A 291 14.23 -15.73 25.02
N SER A 292 13.69 -16.86 25.45
CA SER A 292 12.78 -17.68 24.64
C SER A 292 11.51 -16.94 24.22
N ALA A 293 11.06 -15.92 24.98
CA ALA A 293 9.87 -15.14 24.61
C ALA A 293 10.17 -14.20 23.44
N LEU A 294 11.31 -13.50 23.48
CA LEU A 294 11.80 -12.68 22.38
C LEU A 294 12.04 -13.53 21.12
N LEU A 295 12.74 -14.66 21.25
CA LEU A 295 13.03 -15.54 20.12
C LEU A 295 11.73 -16.07 19.48
N ARG A 296 10.75 -16.47 20.29
CA ARG A 296 9.43 -16.90 19.80
C ARG A 296 8.73 -15.79 19.00
N ARG A 297 8.74 -14.55 19.52
CA ARG A 297 8.15 -13.40 18.81
C ARG A 297 8.87 -13.14 17.49
N ALA A 298 10.20 -13.13 17.50
CA ALA A 298 11.01 -12.89 16.31
C ALA A 298 10.76 -13.95 15.21
N LEU A 299 10.70 -15.24 15.58
CA LEU A 299 10.37 -16.33 14.66
C LEU A 299 8.93 -16.23 14.13
N ALA A 300 7.96 -15.90 15.00
CA ALA A 300 6.57 -15.72 14.61
C ALA A 300 6.41 -14.55 13.61
N VAL A 301 7.09 -13.43 13.87
CA VAL A 301 7.11 -12.25 12.97
C VAL A 301 7.79 -12.58 11.65
N TRP A 302 8.91 -13.32 11.66
CA TRP A 302 9.53 -13.78 10.42
C TRP A 302 8.55 -14.63 9.59
N ALA A 303 7.87 -15.58 10.24
CA ALA A 303 6.93 -16.45 9.53
C ALA A 303 5.74 -15.69 8.94
N ARG A 304 5.19 -14.76 9.72
CA ARG A 304 3.96 -14.02 9.40
C ARG A 304 4.05 -12.60 9.98
N PRO A 305 4.67 -11.65 9.27
CA PRO A 305 4.79 -10.29 9.75
C PRO A 305 3.40 -9.64 9.84
N GLY A 306 3.09 -9.04 10.99
CA GLY A 306 1.87 -8.28 11.20
C GLY A 306 1.86 -6.97 10.40
N ARG A 307 0.69 -6.33 10.25
CA ARG A 307 0.55 -5.07 9.49
C ARG A 307 1.35 -3.90 10.06
N SER A 308 1.71 -3.95 11.33
CA SER A 308 2.51 -2.95 12.04
C SER A 308 4.01 -3.21 11.97
N VAL A 309 4.44 -4.31 11.33
CA VAL A 309 5.86 -4.66 11.18
C VAL A 309 6.38 -4.06 9.88
N HIS A 310 7.47 -3.29 9.97
CA HIS A 310 8.17 -2.82 8.79
C HIS A 310 9.02 -3.94 8.23
N VAL A 311 8.66 -4.44 7.04
CA VAL A 311 9.42 -5.50 6.36
C VAL A 311 10.27 -4.87 5.27
N SER A 312 11.58 -5.15 5.29
CA SER A 312 12.50 -4.78 4.23
C SER A 312 13.29 -5.99 3.76
N ALA A 313 13.70 -6.00 2.49
CA ALA A 313 14.52 -7.06 1.95
C ALA A 313 15.48 -6.50 0.90
N THR A 314 16.74 -6.92 0.97
CA THR A 314 17.71 -6.71 -0.10
C THR A 314 17.12 -7.23 -1.43
N PRO A 315 17.29 -6.52 -2.57
CA PRO A 315 16.73 -6.94 -3.84
C PRO A 315 17.06 -8.40 -4.20
N GLY A 316 16.05 -9.14 -4.68
CA GLY A 316 16.19 -10.57 -5.02
C GLY A 316 16.24 -11.52 -3.82
N THR A 317 16.02 -11.03 -2.59
CA THR A 317 15.95 -11.87 -1.38
C THR A 317 14.51 -12.29 -1.12
N PRO A 318 14.22 -13.60 -0.99
CA PRO A 318 12.91 -14.05 -0.52
C PRO A 318 12.60 -13.46 0.86
N SER A 319 11.36 -13.05 1.11
CA SER A 319 10.88 -12.56 2.42
C SER A 319 9.96 -13.56 3.13
N GLY A 320 9.87 -14.79 2.62
CA GLY A 320 9.04 -15.86 3.18
C GLY A 320 9.59 -16.43 4.51
N PRO A 321 8.86 -17.38 5.13
CA PRO A 321 9.26 -18.00 6.39
C PRO A 321 10.65 -18.68 6.29
N PRO A 322 11.31 -18.95 7.44
CA PRO A 322 12.56 -19.69 7.44
C PRO A 322 12.35 -21.10 6.86
N MET A 323 13.35 -21.60 6.12
CA MET A 323 13.30 -22.90 5.43
C MET A 323 13.50 -24.10 6.37
N GLY A 324 13.82 -23.83 7.64
CA GLY A 324 14.08 -24.79 8.70
C GLY A 324 14.45 -24.04 9.98
N ALA A 325 14.89 -24.74 11.03
CA ALA A 325 15.33 -24.10 12.26
C ALA A 325 16.53 -23.18 11.98
N PRO A 326 16.39 -21.86 12.15
CA PRO A 326 17.47 -20.94 11.83
C PRO A 326 18.56 -20.97 12.91
N GLN A 327 19.77 -20.60 12.53
CA GLN A 327 20.88 -20.35 13.44
C GLN A 327 20.74 -18.97 14.08
N LEU A 328 20.93 -18.89 15.40
CA LEU A 328 21.03 -17.61 16.12
C LEU A 328 22.44 -17.06 16.00
N LEU A 329 22.56 -15.87 15.41
CA LEU A 329 23.82 -15.12 15.34
C LEU A 329 23.96 -14.17 16.52
N TYR A 330 22.88 -13.49 16.89
CA TYR A 330 22.87 -12.51 17.97
C TYR A 330 21.49 -12.27 18.55
N ALA A 331 21.41 -12.05 19.86
CA ALA A 331 20.25 -11.47 20.49
C ALA A 331 20.67 -10.58 21.67
N GLY A 332 20.32 -9.29 21.62
CA GLY A 332 20.74 -8.32 22.64
C GLY A 332 20.07 -6.96 22.44
N GLN A 333 20.26 -6.05 23.40
CA GLN A 333 19.79 -4.68 23.30
C GLN A 333 20.84 -3.82 22.59
N VAL A 334 20.41 -3.02 21.61
CA VAL A 334 21.24 -2.04 20.91
C VAL A 334 20.48 -0.73 20.95
N ASP A 335 21.08 0.32 21.54
CA ASP A 335 20.35 1.55 21.89
C ASP A 335 19.10 1.25 22.74
N ARG A 336 17.90 1.60 22.25
CA ARG A 336 16.60 1.33 22.88
C ARG A 336 15.78 0.25 22.17
N VAL A 337 16.44 -0.62 21.40
CA VAL A 337 15.79 -1.72 20.67
C VAL A 337 16.37 -3.07 21.05
N SER A 338 15.50 -4.06 21.24
CA SER A 338 15.85 -5.47 21.31
C SER A 338 16.05 -5.99 19.89
N VAL A 339 17.20 -6.59 19.62
CA VAL A 339 17.62 -7.05 18.30
C VAL A 339 17.85 -8.54 18.32
N VAL A 340 17.38 -9.23 17.28
CA VAL A 340 17.70 -10.64 17.01
C VAL A 340 18.19 -10.79 15.57
N LEU A 341 19.32 -11.46 15.37
CA LEU A 341 19.85 -11.84 14.06
C LEU A 341 19.83 -13.35 13.91
N PHE A 342 19.18 -13.82 12.86
CA PHE A 342 19.13 -15.22 12.47
C PHE A 342 19.80 -15.45 11.11
N TYR A 343 20.25 -16.68 10.88
CA TYR A 343 20.76 -17.15 9.59
C TYR A 343 20.10 -18.49 9.22
N ASP A 344 19.51 -18.59 8.03
CA ASP A 344 18.83 -19.82 7.57
C ASP A 344 19.65 -20.64 6.55
N GLY A 345 20.93 -20.30 6.34
CA GLY A 345 21.79 -20.93 5.33
C GLY A 345 21.83 -20.20 3.98
N LEU A 346 20.90 -19.27 3.73
CA LEU A 346 20.84 -18.47 2.51
C LEU A 346 20.84 -16.96 2.77
N ARG A 347 20.13 -16.54 3.83
CA ARG A 347 19.94 -15.13 4.18
C ARG A 347 20.05 -14.91 5.68
N VAL A 348 20.38 -13.69 6.04
CA VAL A 348 20.27 -13.17 7.40
C VAL A 348 18.93 -12.48 7.55
N ALA A 349 18.22 -12.80 8.63
CA ALA A 349 17.00 -12.11 9.04
C ALA A 349 17.28 -11.32 10.33
N ARG A 350 16.98 -10.03 10.32
CA ARG A 350 17.09 -9.15 11.46
C ARG A 350 15.70 -8.77 11.96
N TYR A 351 15.40 -9.15 13.18
CA TYR A 351 14.24 -8.66 13.91
C TYR A 351 14.68 -7.56 14.89
N ALA A 352 13.93 -6.47 14.96
CA ALA A 352 14.15 -5.41 15.94
C ALA A 352 12.82 -4.90 16.50
N GLU A 353 12.68 -4.80 17.81
CA GLU A 353 11.52 -4.21 18.49
C GLU A 353 11.98 -3.20 19.54
N PRO A 354 11.26 -2.08 19.76
CA PRO A 354 11.51 -1.21 20.91
C PRO A 354 11.44 -1.98 22.23
N VAL A 355 12.30 -1.64 23.19
CA VAL A 355 12.31 -2.33 24.50
C VAL A 355 10.99 -2.16 25.25
N ASP A 356 10.36 -0.98 25.13
CA ASP A 356 9.14 -0.64 25.87
C ASP A 356 7.84 -0.95 25.11
N SER A 357 7.92 -1.38 23.84
CA SER A 357 6.73 -1.68 23.04
C SER A 357 7.04 -2.56 21.83
N THR A 358 6.10 -3.41 21.42
CA THR A 358 6.19 -4.15 20.15
C THR A 358 5.68 -3.35 18.94
N SER A 359 5.22 -2.12 19.16
CA SER A 359 4.80 -1.20 18.10
C SER A 359 6.02 -0.63 17.38
N GLY A 360 6.05 -0.70 16.05
CA GLY A 360 7.21 -0.26 15.26
C GLY A 360 8.32 -1.31 15.13
N ALA A 361 8.01 -2.59 15.33
CA ALA A 361 8.95 -3.67 15.04
C ALA A 361 9.36 -3.69 13.55
N ALA A 362 10.60 -4.06 13.29
CA ALA A 362 11.17 -4.18 11.96
C ALA A 362 11.68 -5.60 11.72
N LEU A 363 11.53 -6.06 10.48
CA LEU A 363 12.02 -7.33 9.99
C LEU A 363 12.75 -7.08 8.67
N ASP A 364 14.07 -7.19 8.70
CA ASP A 364 14.93 -6.93 7.55
C ASP A 364 15.57 -8.24 7.05
N PHE A 365 15.61 -8.44 5.74
CA PHE A 365 16.24 -9.60 5.10
C PHE A 365 17.45 -9.18 4.26
N ALA A 366 18.57 -9.87 4.44
CA ALA A 366 19.72 -9.73 3.56
C ALA A 366 20.18 -11.08 3.02
N ARG A 367 20.27 -11.16 1.70
CA ARG A 367 20.88 -12.28 1.00
C ARG A 367 22.38 -12.33 1.32
N VAL A 368 22.88 -13.50 1.70
CA VAL A 368 24.29 -13.72 2.07
C VAL A 368 24.80 -15.10 1.62
N ASP A 369 24.14 -15.71 0.63
CA ASP A 369 24.58 -16.98 0.05
C ASP A 369 25.95 -16.85 -0.60
N GLY A 370 26.77 -17.88 -0.46
CA GLY A 370 28.15 -17.85 -0.94
C GLY A 370 29.06 -16.89 -0.15
N ALA A 371 28.64 -16.40 1.02
CA ALA A 371 29.51 -15.61 1.88
C ALA A 371 30.78 -16.39 2.28
N ASP A 372 31.86 -15.65 2.39
CA ASP A 372 33.20 -16.11 2.75
C ASP A 372 33.76 -15.23 3.88
N ALA A 373 35.02 -15.46 4.29
CA ALA A 373 35.63 -14.70 5.37
C ALA A 373 35.62 -13.19 5.09
N ALA A 374 35.73 -12.82 3.81
CA ALA A 374 35.83 -11.45 3.34
C ALA A 374 34.48 -10.71 3.37
N SER A 375 33.38 -11.42 3.11
CA SER A 375 32.02 -10.86 3.06
C SER A 375 31.20 -11.13 4.33
N ALA A 376 31.64 -12.04 5.19
CA ALA A 376 31.04 -12.35 6.49
C ALA A 376 31.76 -11.67 7.66
N GLY A 377 32.34 -10.48 7.45
CA GLY A 377 33.11 -9.77 8.47
C GLY A 377 32.27 -8.98 9.48
N ALA A 378 31.07 -8.53 9.08
CA ALA A 378 30.18 -7.74 9.92
C ALA A 378 28.72 -7.78 9.42
N LEU A 379 27.78 -7.51 10.33
CA LEU A 379 26.35 -7.30 10.03
C LEU A 379 25.85 -6.06 10.77
N VAL A 380 24.96 -5.29 10.16
CA VAL A 380 24.32 -4.15 10.82
C VAL A 380 23.34 -4.64 11.89
N VAL A 381 23.51 -4.12 13.12
CA VAL A 381 22.62 -4.38 14.25
C VAL A 381 21.73 -3.19 14.63
N GLY A 382 21.88 -2.05 13.97
CA GLY A 382 21.03 -0.90 14.21
C GLY A 382 21.47 0.32 13.43
N ARG A 383 20.49 1.14 13.06
CA ARG A 383 20.72 2.50 12.57
C ARG A 383 19.83 3.45 13.37
N THR A 384 20.45 4.44 14.00
CA THR A 384 19.79 5.39 14.90
C THR A 384 20.44 6.76 14.72
N ASP A 385 19.65 7.80 14.49
CA ASP A 385 20.12 9.19 14.40
C ASP A 385 21.31 9.40 13.44
N GLY A 386 21.23 8.80 12.24
CA GLY A 386 22.31 8.88 11.23
C GLY A 386 23.54 8.01 11.52
N ASN A 387 23.58 7.30 12.65
CA ASN A 387 24.65 6.37 12.99
C ASN A 387 24.26 4.93 12.65
N VAL A 388 25.27 4.07 12.50
CA VAL A 388 25.18 2.62 12.30
C VAL A 388 26.05 1.91 13.34
N ARG A 389 25.59 0.74 13.79
CA ARG A 389 26.39 -0.20 14.59
C ARG A 389 26.46 -1.55 13.92
N TYR A 390 27.60 -2.21 14.09
CA TYR A 390 27.86 -3.50 13.50
C TYR A 390 28.11 -4.56 14.55
N LEU A 391 27.58 -5.75 14.35
CA LEU A 391 28.09 -6.97 14.94
C LEU A 391 29.25 -7.49 14.09
N THR A 392 30.44 -7.57 14.66
CA THR A 392 31.64 -8.07 13.99
C THR A 392 31.75 -9.59 14.08
N ALA A 393 32.39 -10.22 13.09
CA ALA A 393 32.65 -11.67 13.10
C ALA A 393 33.54 -12.08 14.29
N PRO A 394 33.44 -13.33 14.77
CA PRO A 394 34.17 -13.78 15.96
C PRO A 394 35.70 -13.81 15.78
N TRP A 395 36.19 -13.87 14.54
CA TRP A 395 37.63 -13.82 14.22
C TRP A 395 38.15 -12.38 14.01
N VAL A 396 37.33 -11.35 14.18
CA VAL A 396 37.78 -9.94 14.09
C VAL A 396 38.48 -9.53 15.39
N ARG A 397 39.71 -9.04 15.28
CA ARG A 397 40.50 -8.53 16.42
C ARG A 397 40.38 -7.04 16.63
N GLU A 398 40.40 -6.29 15.56
CA GLU A 398 40.33 -4.83 15.60
C GLU A 398 39.27 -4.32 14.66
N ALA A 399 38.54 -3.32 15.13
CA ALA A 399 37.65 -2.50 14.33
C ALA A 399 38.12 -1.04 14.43
N ALA A 400 38.08 -0.34 13.31
CA ALA A 400 38.44 1.06 13.22
C ALA A 400 37.58 1.76 12.18
N VAL A 401 37.57 3.09 12.23
CA VAL A 401 36.90 3.96 11.27
C VAL A 401 37.95 4.63 10.39
N ARG A 402 37.71 4.64 9.09
CA ARG A 402 38.51 5.40 8.13
C ARG A 402 37.59 6.28 7.30
N ASP A 403 37.91 7.56 7.20
CA ASP A 403 37.34 8.41 6.16
C ASP A 403 38.05 8.12 4.83
N LEU A 404 37.30 7.77 3.78
CA LEU A 404 37.86 7.55 2.46
C LEU A 404 38.32 8.87 1.81
N LEU A 405 37.70 10.00 2.15
CA LEU A 405 38.04 11.29 1.54
C LEU A 405 39.36 11.87 2.07
N ASP A 406 39.83 11.41 3.23
CA ASP A 406 41.18 11.68 3.75
C ASP A 406 42.05 10.41 3.77
N PRO A 407 42.67 10.06 2.64
CA PRO A 407 43.45 8.82 2.51
C PRO A 407 44.73 8.84 3.36
N SER A 408 45.20 10.01 3.78
CA SER A 408 46.46 10.21 4.51
C SER A 408 46.32 9.99 6.01
N VAL A 409 45.14 10.25 6.56
CA VAL A 409 44.87 10.10 7.99
C VAL A 409 44.81 8.62 8.39
N ALA A 410 45.35 8.30 9.56
CA ALA A 410 45.31 6.95 10.14
C ALA A 410 43.89 6.60 10.61
N PRO A 411 43.49 5.32 10.57
CA PRO A 411 42.15 4.95 11.00
C PRO A 411 42.01 5.11 12.51
N ARG A 412 40.85 5.57 12.97
CA ARG A 412 40.55 5.77 14.40
C ARG A 412 39.99 4.48 14.99
N PRO A 413 40.49 3.98 16.13
CA PRO A 413 39.93 2.79 16.77
C PRO A 413 38.43 2.92 17.01
N LEU A 414 37.67 1.87 16.72
CA LEU A 414 36.24 1.76 16.98
C LEU A 414 36.03 0.71 18.07
N PRO A 415 35.74 1.12 19.31
CA PRO A 415 35.53 0.18 20.40
C PRO A 415 34.43 -0.83 20.09
N ARG A 416 34.57 -2.03 20.64
CA ARG A 416 33.56 -3.09 20.58
C ARG A 416 33.25 -3.55 21.98
N ASP A 417 31.98 -3.88 22.23
CA ASP A 417 31.61 -4.55 23.46
C ASP A 417 32.06 -6.02 23.47
N ARG A 418 31.79 -6.71 24.57
CA ARG A 418 32.14 -8.13 24.75
C ARG A 418 31.46 -9.07 23.76
N ASP A 419 30.32 -8.66 23.21
CA ASP A 419 29.52 -9.45 22.26
C ASP A 419 29.95 -9.16 20.80
N GLY A 420 30.85 -8.18 20.61
CA GLY A 420 31.42 -7.81 19.32
C GLY A 420 30.63 -6.74 18.57
N VAL A 421 29.70 -6.05 19.25
CA VAL A 421 28.97 -4.90 18.71
C VAL A 421 29.84 -3.65 18.80
N THR A 422 29.96 -2.90 17.70
CA THR A 422 30.75 -1.67 17.65
C THR A 422 30.07 -0.52 18.38
N ALA A 423 30.87 0.43 18.84
CA ALA A 423 30.44 1.81 19.08
C ALA A 423 29.77 2.39 17.81
N PRO A 424 28.90 3.42 17.94
CA PRO A 424 28.25 4.04 16.80
C PRO A 424 29.27 4.65 15.83
N LEU A 425 28.99 4.49 14.54
CA LEU A 425 29.71 5.08 13.41
C LEU A 425 28.74 5.93 12.59
N VAL A 426 29.16 7.09 12.09
CA VAL A 426 28.34 7.87 11.13
C VAL A 426 28.11 7.04 9.88
N SER A 427 26.84 6.80 9.54
CA SER A 427 26.48 5.98 8.38
C SER A 427 26.55 6.83 7.11
N PRO A 428 27.41 6.50 6.13
CA PRO A 428 27.39 7.19 4.85
C PRO A 428 26.08 6.95 4.09
N ALA A 429 25.36 5.85 4.35
CA ALA A 429 24.11 5.53 3.64
C ALA A 429 23.02 6.60 3.77
N GLN A 430 23.04 7.39 4.86
CA GLN A 430 22.10 8.48 5.11
C GLN A 430 22.66 9.87 4.80
N ALA A 431 23.95 9.97 4.42
CA ALA A 431 24.57 11.23 4.09
C ALA A 431 23.98 11.83 2.80
N ARG A 432 23.66 13.14 2.85
CA ARG A 432 23.16 13.93 1.72
C ARG A 432 24.28 14.56 0.90
N ASP A 433 25.34 14.98 1.58
CA ASP A 433 26.54 15.58 1.00
C ASP A 433 27.72 14.63 1.17
N CYS A 434 28.74 14.76 0.30
CA CYS A 434 29.97 13.96 0.36
C CYS A 434 31.14 14.78 0.93
N THR A 435 30.98 15.26 2.16
CA THR A 435 32.04 15.99 2.88
C THR A 435 32.98 15.05 3.64
N SER A 436 32.50 13.86 4.02
CA SER A 436 33.26 12.72 4.52
C SER A 436 32.62 11.42 4.02
N TRP A 437 33.39 10.34 4.00
CA TRP A 437 32.85 9.00 3.75
C TRP A 437 33.51 7.98 4.69
N ASP A 438 32.90 7.81 5.86
CA ASP A 438 33.37 6.88 6.88
C ASP A 438 33.08 5.42 6.49
N VAL A 439 34.12 4.57 6.55
CA VAL A 439 34.05 3.12 6.37
C VAL A 439 34.55 2.37 7.59
N LEU A 440 34.01 1.18 7.80
CA LEU A 440 34.45 0.23 8.81
C LEU A 440 35.69 -0.51 8.31
N GLN A 441 36.81 -0.36 9.01
CA GLN A 441 38.03 -1.11 8.77
C GLN A 441 38.13 -2.26 9.78
N LEU A 442 38.23 -3.50 9.29
CA LEU A 442 38.36 -4.70 10.11
C LEU A 442 39.72 -5.36 9.90
N ARG A 443 40.34 -5.80 11.00
CA ARG A 443 41.51 -6.70 10.97
C ARG A 443 41.16 -8.02 11.64
N GLU A 444 41.53 -9.11 10.99
CA GLU A 444 41.26 -10.46 11.48
C GLU A 444 42.40 -10.98 12.37
N ASP A 445 42.07 -12.01 13.14
CA ASP A 445 43.00 -12.82 13.94
C ASP A 445 43.85 -13.76 13.08
N ARG A 446 44.52 -13.21 12.07
CA ARG A 446 45.43 -13.96 11.22
C ARG A 446 46.67 -13.13 10.98
N GLU A 447 47.82 -13.77 11.14
CA GLU A 447 49.11 -13.16 10.84
C GLU A 447 49.13 -12.66 9.39
N GLY A 448 49.52 -11.40 9.19
CA GLY A 448 49.51 -10.76 7.86
C GLY A 448 48.14 -10.29 7.35
N SER A 449 47.06 -10.37 8.15
CA SER A 449 45.73 -9.88 7.74
C SER A 449 45.76 -8.37 7.42
N ALA A 450 45.52 -8.04 6.15
CA ALA A 450 45.32 -6.67 5.70
C ALA A 450 44.02 -6.09 6.29
N GLY A 451 44.01 -4.79 6.58
CA GLY A 451 42.79 -4.12 7.01
C GLY A 451 41.77 -4.08 5.88
N ARG A 452 40.65 -4.80 6.04
CA ARG A 452 39.56 -4.83 5.06
C ARG A 452 38.62 -3.67 5.30
N LEU A 453 38.20 -3.01 4.23
CA LEU A 453 37.26 -1.90 4.30
C LEU A 453 35.85 -2.37 3.91
N LEU A 454 34.88 -2.06 4.77
CA LEU A 454 33.46 -2.32 4.58
C LEU A 454 32.70 -1.00 4.63
N THR A 455 31.83 -0.76 3.66
CA THR A 455 31.03 0.47 3.56
C THR A 455 29.55 0.19 3.77
N ASP A 456 28.86 1.11 4.45
CA ASP A 456 27.40 1.08 4.53
C ASP A 456 26.79 1.60 3.23
N LEU A 457 26.06 0.75 2.52
CA LEU A 457 25.28 1.11 1.32
C LEU A 457 23.77 1.00 1.56
N GLY A 458 23.34 0.92 2.82
CA GLY A 458 21.93 0.86 3.22
C GLY A 458 21.37 -0.55 3.40
N GLU A 459 22.20 -1.59 3.27
CA GLU A 459 21.81 -3.00 3.42
C GLU A 459 22.24 -3.56 4.79
N LEU A 460 21.76 -4.75 5.21
CA LEU A 460 22.22 -5.34 6.48
C LEU A 460 23.67 -5.83 6.42
N ALA A 461 24.07 -6.42 5.28
CA ALA A 461 25.45 -6.80 5.02
C ALA A 461 26.17 -5.60 4.37
N PRO A 462 27.21 -5.03 5.00
CA PRO A 462 27.98 -3.96 4.39
C PRO A 462 28.81 -4.48 3.20
N ALA A 463 29.07 -3.61 2.21
CA ALA A 463 29.81 -3.99 1.01
C ALA A 463 31.31 -3.90 1.23
N ARG A 464 32.07 -4.90 0.78
CA ARG A 464 33.54 -4.88 0.81
C ARG A 464 34.09 -3.95 -0.28
N LEU A 465 35.06 -3.11 0.06
CA LEU A 465 35.79 -2.30 -0.90
C LEU A 465 37.11 -2.97 -1.26
N THR A 466 37.39 -3.12 -2.56
CA THR A 466 38.62 -3.71 -3.07
C THR A 466 39.29 -2.83 -4.12
N TRP A 467 40.52 -3.17 -4.44
CA TRP A 467 41.36 -2.48 -5.41
C TRP A 467 42.16 -3.47 -6.25
N GLY A 468 42.26 -3.22 -7.56
CA GLY A 468 43.11 -4.01 -8.46
C GLY A 468 42.32 -4.61 -9.63
N PRO A 469 42.99 -5.40 -10.48
CA PRO A 469 42.37 -5.99 -11.66
C PRO A 469 41.24 -6.97 -11.26
N PRO A 470 40.25 -7.21 -12.14
CA PRO A 470 39.03 -7.95 -11.78
C PRO A 470 39.27 -9.41 -11.37
N ASP A 471 40.33 -10.02 -11.87
CA ASP A 471 40.75 -11.40 -11.60
C ASP A 471 41.52 -11.55 -10.28
N ALA A 472 42.10 -10.46 -9.76
CA ALA A 472 42.88 -10.47 -8.53
C ALA A 472 42.63 -9.21 -7.65
N PRO A 473 41.37 -8.95 -7.22
CA PRO A 473 41.06 -7.81 -6.35
C PRO A 473 41.71 -7.98 -4.97
N ARG A 474 42.27 -6.89 -4.45
CA ARG A 474 43.00 -6.84 -3.17
C ARG A 474 42.37 -5.86 -2.20
N ASP A 475 42.74 -5.95 -0.92
CA ASP A 475 42.30 -5.00 0.10
C ASP A 475 42.95 -3.62 -0.08
N VAL A 476 42.20 -2.58 0.30
CA VAL A 476 42.59 -1.17 0.15
C VAL A 476 43.56 -0.75 1.26
N THR A 477 44.83 -1.13 1.12
CA THR A 477 45.89 -0.85 2.11
C THR A 477 46.93 0.16 1.61
N GLY A 478 47.36 0.04 0.35
CA GLY A 478 48.37 0.90 -0.25
C GLY A 478 47.92 2.36 -0.47
N THR A 479 48.87 3.29 -0.51
CA THR A 479 48.61 4.72 -0.72
C THR A 479 47.87 4.98 -2.02
N ALA A 480 48.31 4.37 -3.13
CA ALA A 480 47.65 4.52 -4.43
C ALA A 480 46.18 4.07 -4.42
N ALA A 481 45.88 2.95 -3.74
CA ALA A 481 44.52 2.44 -3.60
C ALA A 481 43.65 3.40 -2.78
N ARG A 482 44.18 3.93 -1.67
CA ARG A 482 43.48 4.91 -0.82
C ARG A 482 43.22 6.22 -1.56
N GLU A 483 44.20 6.75 -2.30
CA GLU A 483 44.04 7.97 -3.10
C GLU A 483 43.02 7.81 -4.24
N ALA A 484 43.03 6.66 -4.90
CA ALA A 484 42.04 6.33 -5.92
C ALA A 484 40.62 6.25 -5.36
N TRP A 485 40.45 5.65 -4.17
CA TRP A 485 39.17 5.59 -3.47
C TRP A 485 38.72 6.96 -2.97
N ALA A 486 39.62 7.83 -2.51
CA ALA A 486 39.29 9.20 -2.11
C ALA A 486 38.62 10.02 -3.22
N ARG A 487 38.98 9.74 -4.48
CA ARG A 487 38.36 10.36 -5.66
C ARG A 487 37.20 9.56 -6.25
N THR A 488 36.86 8.42 -5.67
CA THR A 488 35.75 7.53 -6.10
C THR A 488 34.60 7.50 -5.08
N ALA A 489 34.88 7.70 -3.79
CA ALA A 489 33.92 7.47 -2.70
C ALA A 489 32.60 8.23 -2.87
N CYS A 490 32.64 9.46 -3.38
CA CYS A 490 31.42 10.25 -3.63
C CYS A 490 30.52 9.72 -4.75
N LEU A 491 30.95 8.69 -5.49
CA LEU A 491 30.14 7.99 -6.48
C LEU A 491 29.48 6.73 -5.91
N LEU A 492 29.89 6.25 -4.73
CA LEU A 492 29.24 5.11 -4.05
C LEU A 492 27.72 5.28 -3.81
N PRO A 493 27.15 6.49 -3.65
CA PRO A 493 25.69 6.66 -3.61
C PRO A 493 24.95 6.05 -4.81
N THR A 494 25.58 5.97 -6.00
CA THR A 494 24.91 5.47 -7.21
C THR A 494 24.66 3.96 -7.18
N VAL A 495 25.26 3.23 -6.23
CA VAL A 495 25.11 1.77 -6.07
C VAL A 495 24.46 1.39 -4.74
N ARG A 496 23.89 2.35 -3.99
CA ARG A 496 23.19 2.11 -2.72
C ARG A 496 21.92 1.27 -2.90
N SER A 497 21.61 0.47 -1.87
CA SER A 497 20.37 -0.32 -1.76
C SER A 497 20.11 -1.26 -2.95
N ARG A 498 21.18 -1.87 -3.48
CA ARG A 498 21.13 -2.82 -4.60
C ARG A 498 21.57 -4.23 -4.21
N GLY A 499 21.72 -4.53 -2.92
CA GLY A 499 22.29 -5.80 -2.48
C GLY A 499 23.75 -6.01 -2.89
N VAL A 500 24.54 -4.94 -2.83
CA VAL A 500 25.96 -4.95 -3.17
C VAL A 500 26.75 -5.75 -2.13
N ARG A 501 27.45 -6.78 -2.59
CA ARG A 501 28.37 -7.61 -1.82
C ARG A 501 29.77 -6.99 -1.77
N ALA A 502 30.26 -6.50 -2.91
CA ALA A 502 31.58 -5.90 -3.04
C ALA A 502 31.60 -4.80 -4.09
N VAL A 503 32.50 -3.83 -3.93
CA VAL A 503 32.80 -2.82 -4.93
C VAL A 503 34.30 -2.82 -5.17
N ASN A 504 34.71 -3.16 -6.40
CA ASN A 504 36.09 -3.12 -6.83
C ASN A 504 36.38 -1.84 -7.60
N ALA A 505 37.50 -1.17 -7.30
CA ALA A 505 38.04 -0.11 -8.13
C ALA A 505 39.32 -0.59 -8.82
N TRP A 506 39.34 -0.53 -10.15
CA TRP A 506 40.46 -0.96 -10.98
C TRP A 506 40.96 0.20 -11.82
N GLN A 507 42.21 0.64 -11.62
CA GLN A 507 42.85 1.56 -12.56
C GLN A 507 43.34 0.77 -13.77
N PHE A 508 42.59 0.84 -14.87
CA PHE A 508 42.89 0.10 -16.09
C PHE A 508 43.83 0.84 -17.04
N ALA A 509 44.01 2.17 -16.86
CA ALA A 509 44.97 2.95 -17.65
C ALA A 509 45.45 4.22 -16.94
N ARG A 510 46.62 4.73 -17.38
CA ARG A 510 47.13 6.07 -17.08
C ARG A 510 47.42 6.78 -18.39
N GLN A 511 46.97 8.02 -18.52
CA GLN A 511 47.09 8.78 -19.76
C GLN A 511 47.80 10.11 -19.52
N GLN A 512 48.92 10.34 -20.22
CA GLN A 512 49.51 11.68 -20.28
C GLN A 512 48.56 12.60 -21.05
N LEU A 513 48.23 13.75 -20.45
CA LEU A 513 47.33 14.70 -21.05
C LEU A 513 48.06 15.61 -22.05
N PRO A 514 47.41 15.98 -23.17
CA PRO A 514 47.96 16.94 -24.13
C PRO A 514 48.45 18.23 -23.46
N GLU A 515 49.39 18.92 -24.13
CA GLU A 515 49.95 20.21 -23.68
C GLU A 515 50.56 20.17 -22.26
N ALA A 516 51.18 19.03 -21.89
CA ALA A 516 51.83 18.85 -20.59
C ALA A 516 50.92 19.11 -19.37
N ASN A 517 49.61 18.83 -19.50
CA ASN A 517 48.63 19.03 -18.43
C ASN A 517 48.68 17.96 -17.31
N GLY A 518 49.73 17.15 -17.25
CA GLY A 518 49.93 16.09 -16.26
C GLY A 518 49.40 14.72 -16.71
N THR A 519 49.24 13.81 -15.76
CA THR A 519 48.79 12.42 -16.02
C THR A 519 47.44 12.17 -15.37
N ALA A 520 46.45 11.78 -16.16
CA ALA A 520 45.16 11.32 -15.65
C ALA A 520 45.15 9.81 -15.39
N ALA A 521 44.31 9.39 -14.45
CA ALA A 521 44.03 7.99 -14.19
C ALA A 521 42.63 7.63 -14.71
N TRP A 522 42.53 6.47 -15.35
CA TRP A 522 41.27 5.88 -15.78
C TRP A 522 40.93 4.70 -14.89
N LEU A 523 39.75 4.75 -14.28
CA LEU A 523 39.30 3.74 -13.33
C LEU A 523 38.00 3.12 -13.79
N CYS A 524 37.87 1.83 -13.57
CA CYS A 524 36.61 1.13 -13.64
C CYS A 524 36.19 0.68 -12.25
N THR A 525 35.04 1.16 -11.80
CA THR A 525 34.44 0.74 -10.53
C THR A 525 33.28 -0.19 -10.81
N ARG A 526 33.36 -1.40 -10.27
CA ARG A 526 32.35 -2.43 -10.45
C ARG A 526 31.77 -2.84 -9.11
N ALA A 527 30.46 -2.70 -8.95
CA ALA A 527 29.70 -3.19 -7.82
C ALA A 527 29.09 -4.55 -8.17
N ASP A 528 29.51 -5.57 -7.43
CA ASP A 528 28.94 -6.92 -7.44
C ASP A 528 27.82 -7.05 -6.43
N THR A 529 26.71 -7.66 -6.84
CA THR A 529 25.60 -7.97 -5.94
C THR A 529 25.66 -9.41 -5.46
N TRP A 530 24.92 -9.71 -4.40
CA TRP A 530 24.70 -11.09 -3.94
C TRP A 530 23.95 -11.95 -4.96
N SER A 531 23.15 -11.35 -5.85
CA SER A 531 22.50 -12.09 -6.95
C SER A 531 23.47 -12.53 -8.06
N GLY A 532 24.62 -11.86 -8.18
CA GLY A 532 25.62 -12.11 -9.21
C GLY A 532 25.30 -11.53 -10.60
N THR A 533 24.05 -11.17 -10.88
CA THR A 533 23.60 -10.71 -12.21
C THR A 533 23.37 -9.20 -12.29
N ASP A 534 23.16 -8.53 -11.16
CA ASP A 534 22.71 -7.13 -11.12
C ASP A 534 23.87 -6.14 -10.92
N SER A 535 24.95 -6.33 -11.66
CA SER A 535 26.16 -5.51 -11.53
C SER A 535 25.92 -4.06 -11.91
N ARG A 536 26.76 -3.16 -11.38
CA ARG A 536 26.84 -1.75 -11.81
C ARG A 536 28.29 -1.40 -12.07
N VAL A 537 28.56 -0.82 -13.23
CA VAL A 537 29.90 -0.49 -13.70
C VAL A 537 29.97 1.01 -13.97
N LEU A 538 31.03 1.65 -13.52
CA LEU A 538 31.33 3.06 -13.76
C LEU A 538 32.75 3.19 -14.28
N ALA A 539 32.92 3.72 -15.50
CA ALA A 539 34.22 4.19 -15.96
C ALA A 539 34.40 5.65 -15.54
N GLN A 540 35.55 5.98 -14.98
CA GLN A 540 35.87 7.27 -14.41
C GLN A 540 37.18 7.81 -14.96
N PHE A 541 37.19 9.11 -15.20
CA PHE A 541 38.37 9.89 -15.53
C PHE A 541 38.76 10.77 -14.33
N GLN A 542 39.93 10.49 -13.76
CA GLN A 542 40.50 11.28 -12.66
C GLN A 542 41.62 12.17 -13.20
N ALA A 543 41.30 13.47 -13.38
CA ALA A 543 42.23 14.47 -13.86
C ALA A 543 43.34 14.77 -12.83
N PRO A 544 44.56 15.14 -13.28
CA PRO A 544 45.65 15.51 -12.40
C PRO A 544 45.36 16.83 -11.65
N GLY A 545 45.83 16.91 -10.40
CA GLY A 545 45.76 18.14 -9.61
C GLY A 545 44.35 18.55 -9.15
N ALA A 546 43.33 17.72 -9.37
CA ALA A 546 42.04 17.91 -8.72
C ALA A 546 42.24 17.81 -7.19
N GLY A 547 41.71 18.78 -6.44
CA GLY A 547 41.89 18.86 -4.99
C GLY A 547 41.45 17.58 -4.27
N LYS A 548 42.00 17.34 -3.07
CA LYS A 548 41.53 16.28 -2.17
C LYS A 548 40.00 16.42 -2.05
N ALA A 549 39.23 15.40 -2.40
CA ALA A 549 37.76 15.35 -2.49
C ALA A 549 37.04 15.77 -3.79
N THR A 550 37.74 16.10 -4.90
CA THR A 550 37.03 16.19 -6.19
C THR A 550 36.81 14.79 -6.77
N ALA A 551 35.55 14.37 -6.90
CA ALA A 551 35.21 13.09 -7.50
C ALA A 551 35.70 13.01 -8.96
N GLY A 552 36.14 11.82 -9.38
CA GLY A 552 36.42 11.54 -10.78
C GLY A 552 35.20 11.82 -11.66
N ALA A 553 35.43 12.36 -12.86
CA ALA A 553 34.37 12.56 -13.82
C ALA A 553 33.89 11.20 -14.33
N VAL A 554 32.59 10.94 -14.29
CA VAL A 554 32.02 9.72 -14.86
C VAL A 554 32.08 9.81 -16.38
N ALA A 555 32.87 8.93 -16.99
CA ALA A 555 33.01 8.84 -18.44
C ALA A 555 31.90 7.98 -19.07
N ALA A 556 31.56 6.88 -18.40
CA ALA A 556 30.50 5.97 -18.83
C ALA A 556 29.96 5.16 -17.64
N ARG A 557 28.76 4.59 -17.82
CA ARG A 557 28.11 3.71 -16.84
C ARG A 557 27.58 2.50 -17.58
N ALA A 558 27.42 1.36 -16.92
CA ALA A 558 26.64 0.24 -17.43
C ALA A 558 25.95 -0.49 -16.28
N GLU A 559 24.85 -1.14 -16.61
CA GLU A 559 24.04 -1.95 -15.71
C GLU A 559 23.99 -3.38 -16.22
N ASN A 560 24.05 -4.37 -15.31
CA ASN A 560 23.97 -5.80 -15.64
C ASN A 560 25.00 -6.21 -16.70
N SER A 561 26.23 -5.70 -16.57
CA SER A 561 27.32 -5.88 -17.52
C SER A 561 28.45 -6.74 -16.93
N ALA A 562 29.09 -7.54 -17.79
CA ALA A 562 30.27 -8.33 -17.43
C ALA A 562 31.57 -7.50 -17.43
N VAL A 563 31.56 -6.31 -18.06
CA VAL A 563 32.71 -5.41 -18.19
C VAL A 563 33.35 -5.10 -16.83
N CYS A 564 34.69 -5.11 -16.79
CA CYS A 564 35.49 -4.98 -15.58
C CYS A 564 35.24 -6.07 -14.53
N GLY A 565 34.68 -7.20 -14.96
CA GLY A 565 34.51 -8.41 -14.18
C GLY A 565 35.51 -9.49 -14.61
N THR A 566 35.49 -10.61 -13.90
CA THR A 566 36.34 -11.77 -14.20
C THR A 566 36.09 -12.37 -15.58
N HIS A 567 34.86 -12.26 -16.10
CA HIS A 567 34.46 -12.82 -17.39
C HIS A 567 34.73 -11.88 -18.57
N GLU A 568 34.76 -10.56 -18.33
CA GLU A 568 35.06 -9.57 -19.36
C GLU A 568 35.98 -8.49 -18.74
N PRO A 569 37.29 -8.78 -18.62
CA PRO A 569 38.27 -7.89 -18.02
C PRO A 569 38.70 -6.76 -18.98
N HIS A 570 37.86 -6.42 -19.97
CA HIS A 570 38.14 -5.39 -20.96
C HIS A 570 37.19 -4.23 -20.78
N VAL A 571 37.70 -3.01 -20.94
CA VAL A 571 36.91 -1.78 -20.83
C VAL A 571 37.46 -0.74 -21.80
N LEU A 572 36.57 0.08 -22.35
CA LEU A 572 36.89 1.24 -23.15
C LEU A 572 35.94 2.38 -22.77
N ALA A 573 36.50 3.54 -22.46
CA ALA A 573 35.75 4.74 -22.12
C ALA A 573 36.44 5.99 -22.66
N GLY A 574 35.70 7.09 -22.75
CA GLY A 574 36.26 8.37 -23.14
C GLY A 574 35.49 9.57 -22.60
N VAL A 575 36.15 10.72 -22.62
CA VAL A 575 35.61 12.00 -22.17
C VAL A 575 35.93 13.09 -23.18
N LEU A 576 35.08 14.10 -23.24
CA LEU A 576 35.42 15.38 -23.84
C LEU A 576 36.10 16.24 -22.75
N TRP A 577 37.36 16.60 -22.97
CA TRP A 577 38.18 17.28 -21.98
C TRP A 577 38.78 18.57 -22.55
N LYS A 578 38.85 19.60 -21.71
CA LYS A 578 39.44 20.90 -22.05
C LYS A 578 40.79 21.05 -21.38
N SER A 579 41.82 21.36 -22.17
CA SER A 579 43.15 21.67 -21.66
C SER A 579 43.18 23.00 -20.91
N ARG A 580 44.23 23.22 -20.09
CA ARG A 580 44.46 24.55 -19.48
C ARG A 580 44.74 25.63 -20.52
N GLY A 581 45.25 25.27 -21.70
CA GLY A 581 45.38 26.16 -22.85
C GLY A 581 44.05 26.48 -23.55
N GLY A 582 42.94 25.87 -23.12
CA GLY A 582 41.60 26.15 -23.63
C GLY A 582 41.20 25.34 -24.86
N HIS A 583 41.99 24.34 -25.27
CA HIS A 583 41.70 23.48 -26.40
C HIS A 583 40.91 22.24 -25.98
N TRP A 584 39.94 21.85 -26.81
CA TRP A 584 39.11 20.67 -26.57
C TRP A 584 39.74 19.42 -27.19
N TYR A 585 39.67 18.30 -26.46
CA TYR A 585 40.16 16.99 -26.88
C TYR A 585 39.12 15.92 -26.57
N VAL A 586 38.98 14.96 -27.47
CA VAL A 586 38.46 13.64 -27.12
C VAL A 586 39.62 12.84 -26.54
N LEU A 587 39.48 12.44 -25.28
CA LEU A 587 40.39 11.51 -24.62
C LEU A 587 39.67 10.17 -24.50
N ALA A 588 40.32 9.08 -24.88
CA ALA A 588 39.83 7.74 -24.65
C ALA A 588 40.94 6.83 -24.12
N ALA A 589 40.53 5.89 -23.27
CA ALA A 589 41.40 4.85 -22.76
C ALA A 589 40.67 3.52 -22.70
N GLY A 590 41.41 2.48 -23.07
CA GLY A 590 41.04 1.09 -22.88
C GLY A 590 41.95 0.39 -21.86
N SER A 591 41.56 -0.82 -21.46
CA SER A 591 42.44 -1.74 -20.72
C SER A 591 43.71 -2.05 -21.53
N GLU A 592 44.80 -2.43 -20.85
CA GLU A 592 46.14 -2.59 -21.44
C GLU A 592 46.19 -3.57 -22.64
N ASP A 593 45.28 -4.54 -22.71
CA ASP A 593 45.19 -5.53 -23.79
C ASP A 593 44.69 -4.97 -25.14
N LEU A 594 44.16 -3.74 -25.17
CA LEU A 594 43.71 -3.13 -26.41
C LEU A 594 44.92 -2.73 -27.28
N ALA A 595 44.96 -3.27 -28.49
CA ALA A 595 45.99 -3.01 -29.48
C ALA A 595 45.69 -1.75 -30.33
N ARG A 596 44.43 -1.31 -30.38
CA ARG A 596 44.00 -0.11 -31.13
C ARG A 596 42.77 0.51 -30.47
N VAL A 597 42.74 1.83 -30.46
CA VAL A 597 41.54 2.63 -30.16
C VAL A 597 41.25 3.55 -31.33
N ALA A 598 39.97 3.67 -31.69
CA ALA A 598 39.49 4.57 -32.71
C ALA A 598 38.31 5.39 -32.20
N VAL A 599 38.20 6.59 -32.73
CA VAL A 599 37.06 7.47 -32.54
C VAL A 599 36.46 7.80 -33.90
N SER A 600 35.14 7.83 -33.96
CA SER A 600 34.40 8.30 -35.12
C SER A 600 33.21 9.17 -34.72
N GLY A 601 32.72 9.98 -35.66
CA GLY A 601 31.60 10.89 -35.41
C GLY A 601 32.03 12.14 -34.63
N GLY A 602 31.81 13.32 -35.21
CA GLY A 602 32.32 14.59 -34.69
C GLY A 602 33.84 14.77 -34.85
N VAL A 603 34.62 13.70 -34.72
CA VAL A 603 36.03 13.60 -35.07
C VAL A 603 36.37 12.16 -35.46
N ASP A 604 37.15 11.96 -36.50
CA ASP A 604 37.58 10.63 -36.96
C ASP A 604 39.09 10.49 -36.80
N ALA A 605 39.52 9.50 -36.00
CA ALA A 605 40.93 9.22 -35.75
C ALA A 605 41.11 7.80 -35.22
N SER A 606 42.31 7.24 -35.41
CA SER A 606 42.68 5.93 -34.87
C SER A 606 44.13 5.94 -34.42
N GLU A 607 44.37 5.41 -33.23
CA GLU A 607 45.70 5.30 -32.62
C GLU A 607 46.04 3.85 -32.31
N ARG A 608 47.33 3.51 -32.41
CA ARG A 608 47.85 2.21 -31.97
C ARG A 608 48.00 2.22 -30.44
N GLY A 609 47.67 1.12 -29.80
CA GLY A 609 47.63 0.96 -28.34
C GLY A 609 46.25 1.23 -27.75
N HIS A 610 46.21 1.35 -26.42
CA HIS A 610 44.98 1.46 -25.62
C HIS A 610 44.61 2.90 -25.25
N LEU A 611 45.27 3.92 -25.81
CA LEU A 611 45.05 5.33 -25.49
C LEU A 611 44.82 6.14 -26.77
N LEU A 612 43.96 7.15 -26.69
CA LEU A 612 43.70 8.09 -27.78
C LEU A 612 43.50 9.50 -27.21
N ALA A 613 44.10 10.50 -27.85
CA ALA A 613 43.92 11.91 -27.52
C ALA A 613 43.90 12.73 -28.82
N VAL A 614 42.73 13.25 -29.19
CA VAL A 614 42.55 13.90 -30.49
C VAL A 614 41.87 15.24 -30.30
N ARG A 615 42.45 16.30 -30.90
CA ARG A 615 41.92 17.66 -30.82
C ARG A 615 40.56 17.73 -31.48
N THR A 616 39.63 18.45 -30.86
CA THR A 616 38.26 18.60 -31.33
C THR A 616 37.69 19.97 -30.96
N GLN A 617 36.38 20.13 -31.09
CA GLN A 617 35.62 21.32 -30.70
C GLN A 617 34.69 21.00 -29.52
N GLU A 618 34.19 22.05 -28.87
CA GLU A 618 33.22 21.93 -27.80
C GLU A 618 31.94 21.20 -28.26
N GLY A 619 31.41 20.29 -27.44
CA GLY A 619 30.17 19.58 -27.75
C GLY A 619 30.27 18.47 -28.80
N ALA A 620 31.48 18.12 -29.27
CA ALA A 620 31.68 17.01 -30.20
C ALA A 620 31.15 15.68 -29.63
N ARG A 621 30.38 14.94 -30.45
CA ARG A 621 29.83 13.63 -30.08
C ARG A 621 30.60 12.51 -30.75
N ALA A 622 31.53 11.94 -29.99
CA ALA A 622 32.40 10.84 -30.40
C ALA A 622 31.80 9.46 -30.09
N GLN A 623 31.99 8.53 -31.01
CA GLN A 623 31.79 7.10 -30.83
C GLN A 623 33.16 6.43 -30.75
N LEU A 624 33.33 5.55 -29.76
CA LEU A 624 34.60 4.89 -29.52
C LEU A 624 34.54 3.41 -29.91
N ASP A 625 35.63 2.94 -30.50
CA ASP A 625 35.84 1.56 -30.91
C ASP A 625 37.22 1.07 -30.46
N GLY A 626 37.28 -0.12 -29.87
CA GLY A 626 38.51 -0.76 -29.43
C GLY A 626 38.73 -2.07 -30.15
N ARG A 627 39.99 -2.46 -30.33
CA ARG A 627 40.36 -3.79 -30.81
C ARG A 627 41.48 -4.41 -29.98
N LEU A 628 41.32 -5.69 -29.65
CA LEU A 628 42.37 -6.52 -29.07
C LEU A 628 43.39 -6.93 -30.16
N ALA A 629 44.51 -7.52 -29.74
CA ALA A 629 45.57 -7.97 -30.65
C ALA A 629 45.11 -9.05 -31.65
N ASP A 630 44.14 -9.88 -31.27
CA ASP A 630 43.52 -10.90 -32.11
C ASP A 630 42.45 -10.33 -33.09
N GLY A 631 42.19 -9.02 -33.03
CA GLY A 631 41.18 -8.35 -33.86
C GLY A 631 39.78 -8.31 -33.26
N THR A 632 39.56 -8.96 -32.10
CA THR A 632 38.28 -8.93 -31.37
C THR A 632 37.91 -7.49 -31.02
N ARG A 633 36.65 -7.14 -31.28
CA ARG A 633 36.12 -5.80 -31.08
C ARG A 633 35.68 -5.60 -29.63
N VAL A 634 36.08 -4.49 -29.03
CA VAL A 634 35.64 -4.03 -27.70
C VAL A 634 34.87 -2.72 -27.89
N ALA A 635 33.57 -2.74 -27.59
CA ALA A 635 32.75 -1.53 -27.64
C ALA A 635 33.04 -0.64 -26.42
N ALA A 636 32.83 0.67 -26.56
CA ALA A 636 32.82 1.54 -25.39
C ALA A 636 31.69 1.20 -24.43
N LEU A 637 31.97 1.36 -23.14
CA LEU A 637 31.01 1.22 -22.05
C LEU A 637 29.84 2.20 -22.24
N ARG A 638 28.59 1.74 -22.04
CA ARG A 638 27.37 2.54 -22.25
C ARG A 638 26.25 2.19 -21.29
#